data_AF-A0A401RNW9-F1
#
_entry.id   AF-A0A401RNW9-F1
#
_cell.length_a   1.000
_cell.length_b   1.000
_cell.length_c   1.000
_cell.angle_alpha   90.00
_cell.angle_beta   90.00
_cell.angle_gamma   90.00
#
_symmetry.space_group_name_H-M   'P 1'
#
loop_
_entity.id
_entity.type
_entity.pdbx_description
1 polymer ?
#
loop_
_entity_poly.entity_id
_entity_poly.type
_entity_poly.pdbx_seq_one_letter_code
_entity_poly.pdbx_strand_id
1 'polypeptide(L)'
;TSGCGHTDAGLPPASPCDREIALPELNCTLFLLACYAKYQCPFVWIRSNHEHLIKATGGDWACKDSPLKLNSTQDWHQNGEQIWEIVAELVELCTWPTPSNPFTLDIQYFESLPLIERFLATGAVADFLQRIVIHGDREKLYYTKGNVLR
;
A
#
# COMPACT_ATOMS: atom_id res chain seq x y z
N THR A 1 5.51 4.99 41.26
CA THR A 1 4.66 3.79 41.41
C THR A 1 3.22 4.18 41.18
N SER A 2 2.52 3.42 40.35
CA SER A 2 1.06 3.31 40.14
C SER A 2 0.18 4.56 39.94
N GLY A 3 -0.46 4.59 38.77
CA GLY A 3 -1.93 4.52 38.66
C GLY A 3 -2.70 5.84 38.59
N CYS A 4 -3.06 6.28 37.39
CA CYS A 4 -4.18 7.21 37.11
C CYS A 4 -4.40 7.21 35.58
N GLY A 5 -5.55 7.02 34.96
CA GLY A 5 -6.92 6.73 35.36
C GLY A 5 -7.65 6.41 34.04
N HIS A 6 -8.47 5.37 34.03
CA HIS A 6 -9.30 5.00 32.89
C HIS A 6 -10.38 6.08 32.68
N THR A 7 -10.28 6.85 31.60
CA THR A 7 -11.42 7.56 31.02
C THR A 7 -11.61 7.03 29.61
N ASP A 8 -12.55 6.10 29.49
CA ASP A 8 -13.07 5.48 28.26
C ASP A 8 -13.91 6.51 27.46
N ALA A 9 -13.31 7.67 27.16
CA ALA A 9 -13.95 8.74 26.42
C ALA A 9 -13.52 8.65 24.95
N GLY A 10 -14.23 7.80 24.19
CA GLY A 10 -14.48 7.96 22.76
C GLY A 10 -13.32 8.51 21.92
N LEU A 11 -12.11 8.00 22.12
CA LEU A 11 -11.05 8.29 21.17
C LEU A 11 -11.47 7.64 19.84
N PRO A 12 -11.35 8.35 18.71
CA PRO A 12 -11.54 7.72 17.41
C PRO A 12 -10.63 6.49 17.38
N PRO A 13 -11.06 5.37 16.76
CA PRO A 13 -10.27 4.14 16.74
C PRO A 13 -8.84 4.51 16.36
N ALA A 14 -7.93 4.28 17.31
CA ALA A 14 -6.54 4.61 17.10
C ALA A 14 -6.07 3.78 15.91
N SER A 15 -5.36 4.42 14.98
CA SER A 15 -4.69 3.66 13.93
C SER A 15 -3.77 2.64 14.61
N PRO A 16 -3.78 1.35 14.18
CA PRO A 16 -3.02 0.31 14.86
C PRO A 16 -1.56 0.76 15.01
N CYS A 17 -0.99 0.55 16.20
CA CYS A 17 0.31 1.12 16.51
C CYS A 17 1.44 0.36 15.81
N ASP A 18 2.55 1.02 15.50
CA ASP A 18 3.73 0.40 14.84
C ASP A 18 4.14 -0.93 15.52
N ARG A 19 3.92 -1.05 16.85
CA ARG A 19 4.26 -2.23 17.65
C ARG A 19 3.27 -3.39 17.55
N GLU A 20 2.01 -3.14 17.19
CA GLU A 20 0.98 -4.18 17.00
C GLU A 20 1.08 -4.85 15.62
N ILE A 21 1.68 -4.17 14.64
CA ILE A 21 1.76 -4.64 13.25
C ILE A 21 3.18 -5.07 12.86
N ALA A 22 4.21 -4.65 13.61
CA ALA A 22 5.59 -5.04 13.36
C ALA A 22 5.85 -6.49 13.81
N LEU A 23 5.44 -7.46 12.99
CA LEU A 23 6.34 -8.58 12.73
C LEU A 23 7.45 -8.02 11.83
N PRO A 24 8.71 -7.99 12.29
CA PRO A 24 9.82 -7.56 11.45
C PRO A 24 10.13 -8.66 10.43
N GLU A 25 9.22 -8.90 9.50
CA GLU A 25 9.57 -9.60 8.28
C GLU A 25 10.44 -8.64 7.46
N LEU A 26 11.72 -9.01 7.35
CA LEU A 26 12.79 -8.19 6.78
C LEU A 26 12.56 -7.78 5.31
N ASN A 27 11.51 -8.30 4.67
CA ASN A 27 11.22 -8.11 3.24
C ASN A 27 9.84 -7.49 2.97
N CYS A 28 9.15 -6.97 3.99
CA CYS A 28 7.80 -6.42 3.83
C CYS A 28 7.74 -4.94 4.24
N THR A 29 7.12 -4.12 3.40
CA THR A 29 6.80 -2.72 3.71
C THR A 29 5.31 -2.60 4.00
N LEU A 30 4.99 -2.01 5.14
CA LEU A 30 3.64 -1.71 5.56
C LEU A 30 3.29 -0.25 5.26
N PHE A 31 2.12 -0.06 4.67
CA PHE A 31 1.53 1.24 4.41
C PHE A 31 0.19 1.38 5.12
N LEU A 32 -0.13 2.60 5.56
CA LEU A 32 -1.48 2.98 5.95
C LEU A 32 -2.10 3.80 4.83
N LEU A 33 -3.17 3.29 4.22
CA LEU A 33 -4.01 4.02 3.28
C LEU A 33 -5.25 4.55 4.02
N ALA A 34 -5.43 5.88 4.08
CA ALA A 34 -6.60 6.50 4.70
C ALA A 34 -7.46 7.24 3.67
N CYS A 35 -8.72 6.81 3.54
CA CYS A 35 -9.70 7.36 2.61
C CYS A 35 -10.76 8.17 3.37
N TYR A 36 -10.37 9.33 3.94
CA TYR A 36 -11.32 10.16 4.67
C TYR A 36 -12.29 10.86 3.71
N ALA A 37 -13.60 10.61 3.89
CA ALA A 37 -14.64 11.21 3.08
C ALA A 37 -14.58 12.76 3.05
N LYS A 38 -14.09 13.39 4.11
CA LYS A 38 -13.92 14.85 4.17
C LYS A 38 -12.98 15.39 3.09
N TYR A 39 -11.91 14.65 2.78
CA TYR A 39 -10.87 15.10 1.84
C TYR A 39 -11.12 14.62 0.42
N GLN A 40 -12.03 13.65 0.22
CA GLN A 40 -12.36 13.07 -1.08
C GLN A 40 -11.12 12.54 -1.86
N CYS A 41 -10.01 12.33 -1.16
CA CYS A 41 -8.72 11.90 -1.69
C CYS A 41 -8.04 10.99 -0.65
N PRO A 42 -7.47 9.85 -1.08
CA PRO A 42 -6.71 8.98 -0.22
C PRO A 42 -5.33 9.56 0.13
N PHE A 43 -4.87 9.28 1.34
CA PHE A 43 -3.52 9.58 1.80
C PHE A 43 -2.81 8.31 2.23
N VAL A 44 -1.50 8.23 1.97
CA VAL A 44 -0.68 7.06 2.29
C VAL A 44 0.42 7.44 3.27
N TRP A 45 0.62 6.65 4.32
CA TRP A 45 1.77 6.76 5.22
C TRP A 45 2.58 5.47 5.21
N ILE A 46 3.91 5.59 5.33
CA ILE A 46 4.75 4.44 5.63
C ILE A 46 4.55 4.08 7.12
N ARG A 47 4.53 2.78 7.45
CA ARG A 47 4.45 2.28 8.83
C ARG A 47 5.58 1.33 9.21
N SER A 48 6.28 0.76 8.23
CA SER A 48 7.49 -0.05 8.46
C SER A 48 8.56 0.24 7.42
N ASN A 49 9.78 -0.22 7.68
CA ASN A 49 10.93 -0.13 6.75
C ASN A 49 11.23 1.31 6.25
N HIS A 50 10.96 2.31 7.11
CA HIS A 50 11.06 3.74 6.81
C HIS A 50 12.44 4.16 6.29
N GLU A 51 13.52 3.56 6.80
CA GLU A 51 14.89 4.00 6.47
C GLU A 51 15.23 3.78 4.99
N HIS A 52 14.80 2.67 4.41
CA HIS A 52 15.10 2.33 3.02
C HIS A 52 14.31 3.22 2.05
N LEU A 53 13.04 3.47 2.35
CA LEU A 53 12.16 4.27 1.49
C LEU A 53 12.38 5.78 1.62
N ILE A 54 12.67 6.29 2.82
CA ILE A 54 13.01 7.71 3.01
C ILE A 54 14.31 8.05 2.25
N LYS A 55 15.31 7.17 2.29
CA LYS A 55 16.54 7.32 1.49
C LYS A 55 16.26 7.29 -0.02
N ALA A 56 15.37 6.39 -0.47
CA ALA A 56 15.01 6.29 -1.90
C ALA A 56 14.20 7.50 -2.40
N THR A 57 13.34 8.07 -1.55
CA THR A 57 12.48 9.22 -1.87
C THR A 57 13.10 10.58 -1.57
N GLY A 58 14.32 10.62 -1.01
CA GLY A 58 15.04 11.86 -0.69
C GLY A 58 14.40 12.69 0.44
N GLY A 59 13.57 12.07 1.27
CA GLY A 59 12.82 12.75 2.34
C GLY A 59 13.64 12.97 3.61
N ASP A 60 13.25 13.98 4.39
CA ASP A 60 13.82 14.23 5.72
C ASP A 60 13.12 13.37 6.77
N TRP A 61 13.83 12.93 7.83
CA TRP A 61 13.28 12.05 8.88
C TRP A 61 12.05 12.63 9.59
N ALA A 62 11.93 13.97 9.60
CA ALA A 62 10.76 14.70 10.09
C ALA A 62 9.46 14.39 9.30
N CYS A 63 9.54 13.73 8.15
CA CYS A 63 8.39 13.34 7.33
C CYS A 63 7.73 12.02 7.75
N LYS A 64 8.14 11.36 8.85
CA LYS A 64 7.51 10.10 9.29
C LYS A 64 5.99 10.23 9.50
N ASP A 65 5.54 11.39 9.97
CA ASP A 65 4.12 11.66 10.25
C ASP A 65 3.39 12.33 9.07
N SER A 66 4.13 12.68 8.00
CA SER A 66 3.56 13.26 6.79
C SER A 66 3.14 12.15 5.83
N PRO A 67 2.02 12.32 5.11
CA PRO A 67 1.66 11.39 4.05
C PRO A 67 2.69 11.46 2.91
N LEU A 68 2.88 10.33 2.24
CA LEU A 68 3.64 10.22 1.00
C LEU A 68 3.03 11.11 -0.07
N LYS A 69 3.92 11.77 -0.82
CA LYS A 69 3.56 12.53 -2.01
C LYS A 69 3.62 11.61 -3.22
N LEU A 70 2.54 10.88 -3.44
CA LEU A 70 2.37 10.01 -4.60
C LEU A 70 1.76 10.80 -5.76
N ASN A 71 2.15 10.51 -6.99
CA ASN A 71 1.56 11.12 -8.19
C ASN A 71 0.07 10.76 -8.27
N SER A 72 -0.26 9.48 -8.03
CA SER A 72 -1.65 8.97 -7.98
C SER A 72 -2.54 9.69 -6.96
N THR A 73 -1.97 10.17 -5.84
CA THR A 73 -2.72 10.96 -4.85
C THR A 73 -2.82 12.45 -5.21
N GLN A 74 -1.82 13.01 -5.90
CA GLN A 74 -1.83 14.41 -6.33
C GLN A 74 -2.78 14.64 -7.50
N ASP A 75 -2.85 13.68 -8.42
CA ASP A 75 -3.68 13.74 -9.62
C ASP A 75 -5.06 13.11 -9.43
N TRP A 76 -5.40 12.74 -8.19
CA TRP A 76 -6.62 12.00 -7.83
C TRP A 76 -7.90 12.60 -8.43
N HIS A 77 -8.05 13.92 -8.34
CA HIS A 77 -9.23 14.63 -8.85
C HIS A 77 -9.16 14.97 -10.34
N GLN A 78 -7.97 14.92 -10.96
CA GLN A 78 -7.76 15.35 -12.34
C GLN A 78 -7.95 14.20 -13.33
N ASN A 79 -7.43 13.02 -13.00
CA ASN A 79 -7.40 11.87 -13.92
C ASN A 79 -8.41 10.78 -13.55
N GLY A 80 -9.21 10.99 -12.51
CA GLY A 80 -10.08 9.93 -11.98
C GLY A 80 -9.29 8.74 -11.46
N GLU A 81 -8.11 9.00 -10.88
CA GLU A 81 -7.22 7.97 -10.36
C GLU A 81 -7.98 7.04 -9.41
N GLN A 82 -7.60 5.77 -9.44
CA GLN A 82 -8.26 4.71 -8.69
C GLN A 82 -7.31 4.11 -7.67
N ILE A 83 -7.85 3.37 -6.70
CA ILE A 83 -7.02 2.79 -5.62
C ILE A 83 -5.88 1.91 -6.17
N TRP A 84 -6.11 1.22 -7.29
CA TRP A 84 -5.07 0.38 -7.88
C TRP A 84 -3.88 1.17 -8.46
N GLU A 85 -4.06 2.45 -8.79
CA GLU A 85 -2.98 3.33 -9.22
C GLU A 85 -2.01 3.64 -8.08
N ILE A 86 -2.57 3.86 -6.90
CA ILE A 86 -1.81 4.01 -5.66
C ILE A 86 -1.07 2.71 -5.36
N VAL A 87 -1.73 1.56 -5.49
CA VAL A 87 -1.09 0.25 -5.27
C VAL A 87 0.07 0.02 -6.25
N ALA A 88 -0.12 0.31 -7.53
CA ALA A 88 0.93 0.18 -8.54
C ALA A 88 2.15 1.06 -8.19
N GLU A 89 1.93 2.34 -7.89
CA GLU A 89 2.98 3.27 -7.52
C GLU A 89 3.72 2.83 -6.23
N LEU A 90 2.99 2.32 -5.23
CA LEU A 90 3.59 1.79 -4.01
C LEU A 90 4.46 0.55 -4.26
N VAL A 91 4.03 -0.35 -5.15
CA VAL A 91 4.83 -1.51 -5.54
C VAL A 91 6.10 -1.04 -6.23
N GLU A 92 6.01 -0.13 -7.19
CA GLU A 92 7.19 0.43 -7.89
C GLU A 92 8.19 1.08 -6.94
N LEU A 93 7.72 1.77 -5.90
CA LEU A 93 8.57 2.37 -4.87
C LEU A 93 9.27 1.35 -3.97
N CYS A 94 8.66 0.18 -3.74
CA CYS A 94 9.15 -0.82 -2.79
C CYS A 94 9.95 -1.95 -3.40
N THR A 95 9.97 -2.07 -4.73
CA THR A 95 10.53 -3.23 -5.40
C THR A 95 11.70 -2.84 -6.29
N TRP A 96 12.82 -3.52 -6.08
CA TRP A 96 14.00 -3.37 -6.92
C TRP A 96 14.49 -4.74 -7.40
N PRO A 97 14.59 -4.97 -8.73
CA PRO A 97 14.17 -4.07 -9.80
C PRO A 97 12.65 -3.88 -9.84
N THR A 98 12.20 -2.76 -10.41
CA THR A 98 10.77 -2.51 -10.62
C THR A 98 10.16 -3.64 -11.46
N PRO A 99 9.07 -4.28 -11.01
CA PRO A 99 8.48 -5.43 -11.70
C PRO A 99 7.89 -4.98 -13.03
N SER A 100 7.97 -5.86 -14.03
CA SER A 100 7.34 -5.59 -15.32
C SER A 100 5.84 -5.47 -15.24
N ASN A 101 5.19 -6.02 -14.20
CA ASN A 101 3.77 -5.85 -13.90
C ASN A 101 3.61 -5.74 -12.37
N PRO A 102 3.13 -4.61 -11.82
CA PRO A 102 3.00 -4.39 -10.39
C PRO A 102 1.92 -5.27 -9.74
N PHE A 103 1.02 -5.86 -10.53
CA PHE A 103 -0.02 -6.78 -10.08
C PHE A 103 0.35 -8.25 -10.26
N THR A 104 1.63 -8.56 -10.49
CA THR A 104 2.10 -9.94 -10.55
C THR A 104 1.94 -10.61 -9.19
N LEU A 105 1.33 -11.79 -9.15
CA LEU A 105 1.08 -12.53 -7.93
C LEU A 105 2.22 -13.52 -7.64
N ASP A 106 2.66 -13.53 -6.39
CA ASP A 106 3.49 -14.61 -5.85
C ASP A 106 2.58 -15.75 -5.35
N ILE A 107 2.36 -16.75 -6.20
CA ILE A 107 1.50 -17.90 -5.86
C ILE A 107 2.08 -18.71 -4.69
N GLN A 108 3.42 -18.78 -4.57
CA GLN A 108 4.08 -19.52 -3.49
C GLN A 108 3.80 -18.88 -2.13
N TYR A 109 3.73 -17.54 -2.08
CA TYR A 109 3.29 -16.83 -0.89
C TYR A 109 1.89 -17.26 -0.45
N PHE A 110 0.89 -17.26 -1.35
CA PHE A 110 -0.47 -17.71 -0.99
C PHE A 110 -0.50 -19.17 -0.54
N GLU A 111 0.30 -20.03 -1.19
CA GLU A 111 0.42 -21.45 -0.82
C GLU A 111 1.09 -21.67 0.54
N SER A 112 1.88 -20.71 1.03
CA SER A 112 2.49 -20.75 2.36
C SER A 112 1.52 -20.35 3.48
N LEU A 113 0.47 -19.59 3.17
CA LEU A 113 -0.47 -19.07 4.17
C LEU A 113 -1.32 -20.20 4.80
N PRO A 114 -1.70 -20.07 6.09
CA PRO A 114 -2.71 -20.91 6.73
C PRO A 114 -4.02 -20.94 5.94
N LEU A 115 -4.77 -22.03 6.03
CA LEU A 115 -5.93 -22.27 5.17
C LEU A 115 -6.93 -21.12 5.12
N ILE A 116 -7.31 -20.56 6.28
CA ILE A 116 -8.28 -19.47 6.38
C ILE A 116 -7.72 -18.17 5.77
N GLU A 117 -6.47 -17.83 6.09
CA GLU A 117 -5.80 -16.64 5.55
C GLU A 117 -5.61 -16.74 4.05
N ARG A 118 -5.25 -17.92 3.55
CA ARG A 118 -5.15 -18.20 2.11
C ARG A 118 -6.47 -17.93 1.39
N PHE A 119 -7.58 -18.49 1.87
CA PHE A 119 -8.89 -18.26 1.27
C PHE A 119 -9.26 -16.77 1.25
N LEU A 120 -9.04 -16.07 2.37
CA LEU A 120 -9.33 -14.65 2.47
C LEU A 120 -8.45 -13.82 1.51
N ALA A 121 -7.14 -14.03 1.54
CA ALA A 121 -6.18 -13.30 0.72
C ALA A 121 -6.42 -13.55 -0.77
N THR A 122 -6.62 -14.81 -1.18
CA THR A 122 -6.92 -15.14 -2.58
C THR A 122 -8.23 -14.52 -3.03
N GLY A 123 -9.29 -14.57 -2.22
CA GLY A 123 -10.59 -13.95 -2.56
C GLY A 123 -10.50 -12.43 -2.70
N ALA A 124 -9.82 -11.77 -1.75
CA ALA A 124 -9.63 -10.31 -1.78
C ALA A 124 -8.82 -9.87 -3.00
N VAL A 125 -7.74 -10.59 -3.32
CA VAL A 125 -6.89 -10.30 -4.48
C VAL A 125 -7.64 -10.56 -5.78
N ALA A 126 -8.42 -11.65 -5.87
CA ALA A 126 -9.24 -11.92 -7.04
C ALA A 126 -10.29 -10.82 -7.29
N ASP A 127 -11.01 -10.36 -6.25
CA ASP A 127 -11.96 -9.24 -6.36
C ASP A 127 -11.25 -7.95 -6.80
N PHE A 128 -10.10 -7.65 -6.19
CA PHE A 128 -9.30 -6.48 -6.54
C PHE A 128 -8.86 -6.49 -8.01
N LEU A 129 -8.27 -7.60 -8.48
CA LEU A 129 -7.84 -7.74 -9.87
C LEU A 129 -9.04 -7.70 -10.83
N GLN A 130 -10.17 -8.29 -10.45
CA GLN A 130 -11.39 -8.23 -11.25
C GLN A 130 -11.86 -6.79 -11.45
N ARG A 131 -11.81 -5.93 -10.41
CA ARG A 131 -12.16 -4.51 -10.54
C ARG A 131 -11.25 -3.79 -11.53
N ILE A 132 -9.95 -4.07 -11.51
CA ILE A 132 -9.00 -3.50 -12.48
C ILE A 132 -9.37 -3.93 -13.91
N VAL A 133 -9.72 -5.19 -14.11
CA VAL A 133 -10.10 -5.69 -15.44
C VAL A 133 -11.41 -5.06 -15.95
N ILE A 134 -12.37 -4.81 -15.06
CA ILE A 134 -13.69 -4.27 -15.42
C ILE A 134 -13.67 -2.75 -15.58
N HIS A 135 -12.98 -2.04 -14.67
CA HIS A 135 -13.04 -0.58 -14.55
C HIS A 135 -11.73 0.13 -14.90
N GLY A 136 -10.63 -0.59 -15.04
CA GLY A 136 -9.34 -0.03 -15.43
C GLY A 136 -9.37 0.51 -16.86
N ASP A 137 -8.56 1.55 -17.08
CA ASP A 137 -8.34 2.08 -18.42
C ASP A 137 -7.64 1.04 -19.28
N ARG A 138 -8.28 0.65 -20.40
CA ARG A 138 -7.76 -0.35 -21.32
C ARG A 138 -6.54 0.14 -22.11
N GLU A 139 -6.41 1.45 -22.26
CA GLU A 139 -5.28 2.06 -22.96
C GLU A 139 -4.05 2.17 -22.04
N LYS A 140 -4.26 2.15 -20.72
CA LYS A 140 -3.19 2.16 -19.72
C LYS A 140 -2.66 0.75 -19.47
N LEU A 141 -1.48 0.47 -19.99
CA LEU A 141 -0.78 -0.80 -19.77
C LEU A 141 0.01 -0.74 -18.47
N TYR A 142 -0.43 -1.51 -17.46
CA TYR A 142 0.35 -1.71 -16.23
C TYR A 142 1.55 -2.62 -16.40
N TYR A 143 1.72 -3.23 -17.58
CA TYR A 143 2.86 -4.07 -17.85
C TYR A 143 3.74 -3.50 -18.95
N THR A 144 5.05 -3.54 -18.72
CA THR A 144 6.02 -3.24 -19.77
C THR A 144 5.98 -4.39 -20.77
N LYS A 145 5.59 -4.12 -22.02
CA LYS A 145 5.90 -5.05 -23.12
C LYS A 145 7.42 -5.12 -23.19
N GLY A 146 8.01 -6.22 -22.70
CA GLY A 146 9.44 -6.45 -22.82
C GLY A 146 9.84 -6.26 -24.29
N ASN A 147 10.78 -5.36 -24.54
CA ASN A 147 11.46 -5.32 -25.83
C ASN A 147 12.19 -6.64 -25.97
N VAL A 148 11.58 -7.59 -26.68
CA VAL A 148 12.30 -8.75 -27.20
C VAL A 148 13.31 -8.16 -28.19
N LEU A 149 14.54 -7.96 -27.72
CA LEU A 149 15.68 -7.74 -28.60
C LEU A 149 15.75 -8.97 -29.51
N ARG A 150 15.37 -8.78 -30.77
CA ARG A 150 15.65 -9.71 -31.87
C ARG A 150 17.13 -9.65 -32.21
#